data_AF-A0A261VB26-F1
#
_entry.id   AF-A0A261VB26-F1
#
_cell.length_a   1.000
_cell.length_b   1.000
_cell.length_c   1.000
_cell.angle_alpha   90.00
_cell.angle_beta   90.00
_cell.angle_gamma   90.00
#
_symmetry.space_group_name_H-M   'P 1'
#
loop_
_entity.id
_entity.type
_entity.pdbx_description
1 polymer ?
#
loop_
_entity_poly.entity_id
_entity_poly.type
_entity_poly.pdbx_seq_one_letter_code
_entity_poly.pdbx_strand_id
1 'polypeptide(L)'
;MNDSPSIARYRAALAALDPRISIAAQLRALFPLIEAELAVGVPHAAVLDDLAAAGLSVQRSTYAITLYRWRKAKRTSSGRAAPAAKSSPSPATPPAPEIDAIQGRPRNIQTPGDLRKIRDMQIDLEALRREGLANRTASPESTPSKRNEP
;
A
#
# COMPACT_ATOMS: atom_id res chain seq x y z
N MET A 1 25.45 -30.20 12.25
CA MET A 1 24.19 -29.48 12.00
C MET A 1 23.54 -29.21 13.34
N ASN A 2 23.49 -27.95 13.79
CA ASN A 2 22.69 -27.62 14.97
C ASN A 2 21.23 -27.58 14.53
N ASP A 3 20.45 -28.61 14.84
CA ASP A 3 18.99 -28.53 14.71
C ASP A 3 18.49 -27.51 15.74
N SER A 4 18.37 -26.25 15.31
CA SER A 4 17.71 -25.21 16.10
C SER A 4 16.31 -25.71 16.48
N PRO A 5 15.84 -25.53 17.73
CA PRO A 5 14.52 -25.98 18.15
C PRO A 5 13.40 -25.39 17.28
N SER A 6 13.64 -24.24 16.67
CA SER A 6 12.75 -23.61 15.68
C SER A 6 12.60 -24.43 14.41
N ILE A 7 13.69 -24.95 13.84
CA ILE A 7 13.68 -25.80 12.63
C ILE A 7 12.85 -27.06 12.87
N ALA A 8 13.03 -27.71 14.02
CA ALA A 8 12.27 -28.91 14.38
C ALA A 8 10.75 -28.63 14.47
N ARG A 9 10.37 -27.50 15.06
CA ARG A 9 8.96 -27.06 15.13
C ARG A 9 8.39 -26.77 13.74
N TYR A 10 9.14 -26.09 12.88
CA TYR A 10 8.72 -25.82 11.51
C TYR A 10 8.55 -27.10 10.71
N ARG A 11 9.48 -28.06 10.81
CA ARG A 11 9.35 -29.38 10.17
C ARG A 11 8.11 -30.13 10.66
N ALA A 12 7.87 -30.16 11.97
CA ALA A 12 6.70 -30.82 12.54
C ALA A 12 5.38 -30.19 12.06
N ALA A 13 5.32 -28.86 12.02
CA ALA A 13 4.15 -28.14 11.51
C ALA A 13 3.94 -28.37 9.99
N LEU A 14 5.02 -28.40 9.21
CA LEU A 14 4.98 -28.69 7.77
C LEU A 14 4.55 -30.13 7.47
N ALA A 15 5.00 -31.10 8.27
CA ALA A 15 4.62 -32.50 8.12
C ALA A 15 3.12 -32.75 8.41
N ALA A 16 2.49 -31.91 9.22
CA ALA A 16 1.05 -31.99 9.52
C ALA A 16 0.16 -31.36 8.42
N LEU A 17 0.75 -30.60 7.49
CA LEU A 17 0.04 -29.92 6.42
C LEU A 17 -0.04 -30.81 5.17
N ASP A 18 -1.11 -30.67 4.38
CA ASP A 18 -1.19 -31.30 3.06
C ASP A 18 -0.13 -30.65 2.14
N PRO A 19 0.82 -31.42 1.57
CA PRO A 19 1.87 -30.88 0.70
C PRO A 19 1.34 -30.22 -0.57
N ARG A 20 0.08 -30.48 -0.95
CA ARG A 20 -0.56 -29.90 -2.15
C ARG A 20 -1.04 -28.47 -1.94
N ILE A 21 -1.07 -27.97 -0.70
CA ILE A 21 -1.51 -26.60 -0.45
C ILE A 21 -0.44 -25.60 -0.91
N SER A 22 -0.89 -24.44 -1.38
CA SER A 22 0.01 -23.37 -1.82
C SER A 22 1.02 -22.96 -0.73
N ILE A 23 2.21 -22.52 -1.15
CA ILE A 23 3.26 -21.96 -0.26
C ILE A 23 2.67 -20.88 0.66
N ALA A 24 1.80 -20.01 0.14
CA ALA A 24 1.15 -18.98 0.95
C ALA A 24 0.24 -19.55 2.04
N ALA A 25 -0.40 -20.70 1.81
CA ALA A 25 -1.18 -21.39 2.84
C ALA A 25 -0.28 -22.04 3.88
N GLN A 26 0.82 -22.68 3.47
CA GLN A 26 1.83 -23.22 4.38
C GLN A 26 2.39 -22.12 5.29
N LEU A 27 2.78 -20.98 4.73
CA LEU A 27 3.24 -19.82 5.50
C LEU A 27 2.20 -19.33 6.52
N ARG A 28 0.92 -19.26 6.13
CA ARG A 28 -0.15 -18.83 7.04
C ARG A 28 -0.32 -19.77 8.24
N ALA A 29 -0.09 -21.07 8.05
CA ALA A 29 -0.12 -22.04 9.13
C ALA A 29 1.09 -21.89 10.08
N LEU A 30 2.24 -21.44 9.58
CA LEU A 30 3.44 -21.21 10.38
C LEU A 30 3.48 -19.85 11.10
N PHE A 31 2.72 -18.85 10.62
CA PHE A 31 2.77 -17.50 11.19
C PHE A 31 2.49 -17.36 12.70
N PRO A 32 1.60 -18.15 13.33
CA PRO A 32 1.49 -18.14 14.79
C PRO A 32 2.81 -18.43 15.50
N LEU A 33 3.61 -19.38 15.00
CA LEU A 33 4.92 -19.72 15.57
C LEU A 33 5.95 -18.64 15.28
N ILE A 34 6.00 -18.18 14.03
CA ILE A 34 6.93 -17.14 13.58
C ILE A 34 6.73 -15.86 14.40
N GLU A 35 5.49 -15.42 14.62
CA GLU A 35 5.22 -14.19 15.39
C GLU A 35 5.64 -14.31 16.86
N ALA A 36 5.59 -15.52 17.44
CA ALA A 36 6.11 -15.75 18.79
C ALA A 36 7.64 -15.59 18.83
N GLU A 37 8.36 -16.07 17.82
CA GLU A 37 9.81 -15.87 17.71
C GLU A 37 10.17 -14.41 17.46
N LEU A 38 9.43 -13.72 16.58
CA LEU A 38 9.61 -12.29 16.34
C LEU A 38 9.37 -11.46 17.61
N ALA A 39 8.41 -11.86 18.46
CA ALA A 39 8.15 -11.18 19.73
C ALA A 39 9.30 -11.32 20.74
N VAL A 40 10.08 -12.41 20.65
CA VAL A 40 11.30 -12.62 21.44
C VAL A 40 12.50 -11.86 20.84
N GLY A 41 12.37 -11.30 19.64
CA GLY A 41 13.39 -10.51 18.96
C GLY A 41 14.20 -11.27 17.92
N VAL A 42 13.76 -12.46 17.51
CA VAL A 42 14.42 -13.20 16.42
C VAL A 42 14.32 -12.38 15.13
N PRO A 43 15.44 -12.12 14.42
CA PRO A 43 15.40 -11.32 13.20
C PRO A 43 14.74 -12.11 12.07
N HIS A 44 14.04 -11.40 11.19
CA HIS A 44 13.37 -12.00 10.03
C HIS A 44 14.30 -12.82 9.11
N ALA A 45 15.59 -12.47 9.04
CA ALA A 45 16.57 -13.23 8.26
C ALA A 45 16.77 -14.64 8.83
N ALA A 46 16.98 -14.76 10.15
CA ALA A 46 17.13 -16.05 10.81
C ALA A 46 15.89 -16.94 10.65
N VAL A 47 14.69 -16.34 10.73
CA VAL A 47 13.43 -17.07 10.45
C VAL A 47 13.42 -17.63 9.02
N LEU A 48 13.88 -16.86 8.02
CA LEU A 48 13.93 -17.32 6.63
C LEU A 48 14.94 -18.46 6.44
N ASP A 49 16.10 -18.37 7.10
CA ASP A 49 17.11 -19.42 7.08
C ASP A 49 16.59 -20.70 7.74
N ASP A 50 15.92 -20.59 8.89
CA ASP A 50 15.30 -21.71 9.60
C ASP A 50 14.15 -22.35 8.79
N LEU A 51 13.33 -21.54 8.11
CA LEU A 51 12.31 -22.02 7.18
C LEU A 51 12.91 -22.79 6.01
N ALA A 52 13.99 -22.29 5.42
CA ALA A 52 14.70 -22.97 4.34
C ALA A 52 15.29 -24.31 4.83
N ALA A 53 15.91 -24.33 6.02
CA ALA A 53 16.42 -25.55 6.64
C ALA A 53 15.31 -26.55 7.01
N ALA A 54 14.08 -26.07 7.26
CA ALA A 54 12.90 -26.89 7.47
C ALA A 54 12.27 -27.43 6.17
N GLY A 55 12.77 -27.05 5.00
CA GLY A 55 12.28 -27.50 3.69
C GLY A 55 11.32 -26.54 2.99
N LEU A 56 11.13 -25.33 3.52
CA LEU A 56 10.28 -24.30 2.92
C LEU A 56 11.12 -23.07 2.52
N SER A 57 11.67 -23.10 1.31
CA SER A 57 12.37 -21.94 0.74
C SER A 57 11.39 -20.95 0.13
N VAL A 58 11.43 -19.70 0.59
CA VAL A 58 10.54 -18.63 0.11
C VAL A 58 11.29 -17.31 -0.08
N GLN A 59 10.89 -16.54 -1.09
CA GLN A 59 11.41 -15.19 -1.28
C GLN A 59 10.98 -14.27 -0.13
N ARG A 60 11.89 -13.40 0.31
CA ARG A 60 11.63 -12.40 1.36
C ARG A 60 10.40 -11.53 1.10
N SER A 61 10.17 -11.14 -0.16
CA SER A 61 8.99 -10.36 -0.58
C SER A 61 7.68 -11.12 -0.33
N THR A 62 7.62 -12.39 -0.76
CA THR A 62 6.48 -13.29 -0.54
C THR A 62 6.20 -13.49 0.95
N TYR A 63 7.24 -13.73 1.73
CA TYR A 63 7.14 -13.81 3.19
C TYR A 63 6.55 -12.52 3.78
N ALA A 64 7.12 -11.37 3.46
CA ALA A 64 6.69 -10.08 4.02
C ALA A 64 5.24 -9.73 3.65
N ILE A 65 4.86 -9.90 2.38
CA ILE A 65 3.50 -9.62 1.89
C ILE A 65 2.50 -10.58 2.56
N THR A 66 2.82 -11.86 2.66
CA THR A 66 1.91 -12.87 3.23
C THR A 66 1.72 -12.63 4.72
N LEU A 67 2.80 -12.30 5.45
CA LEU A 67 2.75 -11.94 6.86
C LEU A 67 1.91 -10.68 7.10
N TYR A 68 2.11 -9.63 6.30
CA TYR A 68 1.29 -8.42 6.35
C TYR A 68 -0.21 -8.75 6.16
N ARG A 69 -0.54 -9.55 5.13
CA ARG A 69 -1.92 -9.94 4.84
C ARG A 69 -2.54 -10.74 5.99
N TRP A 70 -1.77 -11.66 6.59
CA TRP A 70 -2.22 -12.44 7.74
C TRP A 70 -2.48 -11.55 8.97
N ARG A 71 -1.57 -10.62 9.29
CA ARG A 71 -1.77 -9.63 10.38
C ARG A 71 -3.00 -8.77 10.15
N LYS A 72 -3.24 -8.35 8.90
CA LYS A 72 -4.44 -7.58 8.52
C LYS A 72 -5.71 -8.41 8.71
N ALA A 73 -5.69 -9.67 8.28
CA ALA A 73 -6.80 -10.60 8.44
C ALA A 73 -7.15 -10.82 9.94
N LYS A 74 -6.14 -11.02 10.80
CA LYS A 74 -6.33 -11.15 12.25
C LYS A 74 -6.96 -9.92 12.90
N ARG A 75 -6.57 -8.72 12.46
CA ARG A 75 -7.15 -7.47 12.99
C ARG A 75 -8.63 -7.32 12.61
N THR A 76 -9.01 -7.72 11.40
CA THR A 76 -10.42 -7.65 10.98
C THR A 76 -11.29 -8.75 11.60
N SER A 77 -10.72 -9.93 11.92
CA SER A 77 -11.46 -11.01 12.56
C SER A 77 -11.65 -10.82 14.07
N SER A 78 -10.78 -10.02 14.72
CA SER A 78 -10.82 -9.81 16.17
C SER A 78 -11.85 -8.77 16.64
N GLY A 79 -12.65 -8.17 15.76
CA GLY A 79 -13.84 -7.37 16.14
C GLY A 79 -13.61 -6.15 17.04
N ARG A 80 -12.37 -5.75 17.35
CA ARG A 80 -12.08 -4.56 18.15
C ARG A 80 -11.69 -3.41 17.22
N ALA A 81 -12.69 -2.56 16.99
CA ALA A 81 -12.64 -1.17 16.51
C ALA A 81 -11.28 -0.72 15.93
N ALA A 82 -11.26 -0.48 14.63
CA ALA A 82 -10.29 0.46 14.08
C ALA A 82 -10.35 1.78 14.88
N PRO A 83 -9.23 2.40 15.28
CA PRO A 83 -9.30 3.79 15.68
C PRO A 83 -9.83 4.53 14.45
N ALA A 84 -10.96 5.21 14.62
CA ALA A 84 -11.46 6.18 13.68
C ALA A 84 -10.26 7.05 13.27
N ALA A 85 -9.86 6.95 12.00
CA ALA A 85 -8.99 7.95 11.41
C ALA A 85 -9.74 9.26 11.62
N LYS A 86 -9.23 10.10 12.53
CA LYS A 86 -9.73 11.45 12.75
C LYS A 86 -9.57 12.17 11.42
N SER A 87 -10.63 12.20 10.63
CA SER A 87 -10.80 13.14 9.54
C SER A 87 -10.91 14.52 10.18
N SER A 88 -9.76 15.16 10.41
CA SER A 88 -9.75 16.59 10.62
C SER A 88 -10.32 17.24 9.36
N PRO A 89 -11.40 18.04 9.44
CA PRO A 89 -11.83 18.83 8.30
C PRO A 89 -10.74 19.87 8.03
N SER A 90 -9.96 19.65 6.97
CA SER A 90 -9.07 20.67 6.42
C SER A 90 -9.94 21.79 5.82
N PRO A 91 -9.57 23.07 5.97
CA PRO A 91 -10.41 24.18 5.54
C PRO A 91 -10.65 24.12 4.04
N ALA A 92 -11.92 24.32 3.65
CA ALA A 92 -12.36 24.41 2.27
C ALA A 92 -11.48 25.41 1.51
N THR A 93 -10.62 24.90 0.63
CA THR A 93 -9.96 25.72 -0.38
C THR A 93 -11.01 26.05 -1.45
N PRO A 94 -11.09 27.30 -1.95
CA PRO A 94 -12.07 27.68 -2.95
C PRO A 94 -11.97 26.78 -4.20
N PRO A 95 -13.08 26.60 -4.93
CA PRO A 95 -13.13 25.69 -6.07
C PRO A 95 -12.11 26.10 -7.12
N ALA A 96 -11.18 25.18 -7.44
CA ALA A 96 -10.43 25.27 -8.68
C ALA A 96 -11.44 25.21 -9.85
N PRO A 97 -11.22 25.95 -10.94
CA PRO A 97 -12.11 25.90 -12.09
C PRO A 97 -12.27 24.45 -12.55
N GLU A 98 -13.52 24.02 -12.73
CA GLU A 98 -13.83 22.73 -13.33
C GLU A 98 -13.32 22.78 -14.77
N ILE A 99 -12.16 22.16 -14.99
CA ILE A 99 -11.61 21.93 -16.33
C ILE A 99 -12.57 20.95 -16.98
N ASP A 100 -13.47 21.45 -17.82
CA ASP A 100 -14.54 20.70 -18.50
C ASP A 100 -13.96 19.52 -19.34
N ALA A 101 -12.66 19.59 -19.66
CA ALA A 101 -11.90 18.55 -20.35
C ALA A 101 -11.60 17.30 -19.51
N ILE A 102 -11.84 17.28 -18.19
CA ILE A 102 -11.48 16.18 -17.30
C ILE A 102 -12.73 15.60 -16.64
N GLN A 103 -13.17 14.42 -17.11
CA GLN A 103 -14.30 13.72 -16.52
C GLN A 103 -13.85 12.66 -15.51
N GLY A 104 -14.58 12.57 -14.39
CA GLY A 104 -14.38 11.53 -13.36
C GLY A 104 -13.30 11.81 -12.32
N ARG A 105 -12.75 13.04 -12.25
CA ARG A 105 -11.73 13.40 -11.25
C ARG A 105 -12.34 13.45 -9.84
N PRO A 106 -11.90 12.61 -8.88
CA PRO A 106 -12.32 12.75 -7.49
C PRO A 106 -11.75 14.05 -6.88
N ARG A 107 -12.58 14.81 -6.16
CA ARG A 107 -12.18 16.07 -5.49
C ARG A 107 -11.10 15.86 -4.43
N ASN A 108 -11.07 14.69 -3.79
CA ASN A 108 -10.06 14.31 -2.80
C ASN A 108 -9.93 12.77 -2.75
N ILE A 109 -8.77 12.27 -2.30
CA ILE A 109 -8.50 10.84 -2.13
C ILE A 109 -8.72 10.49 -0.66
N GLN A 110 -9.82 9.81 -0.34
CA GLN A 110 -10.14 9.40 1.03
C GLN A 110 -10.00 7.89 1.23
N THR A 111 -10.13 7.11 0.16
CA THR A 111 -10.08 5.65 0.20
C THR A 111 -9.12 5.11 -0.85
N PRO A 112 -8.56 3.89 -0.65
CA PRO A 112 -7.79 3.21 -1.70
C PRO A 112 -8.59 2.97 -2.99
N GLY A 113 -9.93 2.99 -2.93
CA GLY A 113 -10.80 2.90 -4.09
C GLY A 113 -10.79 4.17 -4.96
N ASP A 114 -10.50 5.33 -4.37
CA ASP A 114 -10.46 6.59 -5.12
C ASP A 114 -9.26 6.66 -6.08
N LEU A 115 -8.21 5.88 -5.83
CA LEU A 115 -7.09 5.71 -6.76
C LEU A 115 -7.51 5.01 -8.06
N ARG A 116 -8.51 4.13 -8.02
CA ARG A 116 -9.08 3.53 -9.24
C ARG A 116 -9.80 4.59 -10.06
N LYS A 117 -10.58 5.46 -9.41
CA LYS A 117 -11.26 6.58 -10.10
C LYS A 117 -10.26 7.50 -10.80
N ILE A 118 -9.10 7.75 -10.20
CA ILE A 118 -8.01 8.53 -10.84
C ILE A 118 -7.45 7.80 -12.07
N ARG A 119 -7.25 6.48 -11.96
CA ARG A 119 -6.77 5.67 -13.09
C ARG A 119 -7.76 5.65 -14.25
N ASP A 120 -9.05 5.62 -13.95
CA ASP A 120 -10.14 5.54 -14.93
C ASP A 120 -10.59 6.93 -15.43
N MET A 121 -9.86 7.99 -15.08
CA MET A 121 -10.15 9.34 -15.54
C MET A 121 -10.08 9.43 -17.06
N GLN A 122 -11.10 10.05 -17.65
CA GLN A 122 -11.13 10.36 -19.08
C GLN A 122 -10.74 11.82 -19.28
N ILE A 123 -9.71 12.03 -20.09
CA ILE A 123 -9.21 13.35 -20.45
C ILE A 123 -9.51 13.55 -21.92
N ASP A 124 -10.40 14.50 -22.23
CA ASP A 124 -10.61 14.94 -23.60
C ASP A 124 -9.46 15.88 -24.00
N LEU A 125 -8.58 15.37 -24.86
CA LEU A 125 -7.40 16.08 -25.33
C LEU A 125 -7.76 17.30 -26.20
N GLU A 126 -8.88 17.27 -26.91
CA GLU A 126 -9.32 18.38 -27.76
C GLU A 126 -9.90 19.51 -26.92
N ALA A 127 -10.74 19.18 -25.94
CA ALA A 127 -11.26 20.14 -24.98
C ALA A 127 -10.11 20.79 -24.19
N LEU A 128 -9.13 19.99 -23.74
CA LEU A 128 -7.97 20.49 -23.01
C LEU A 128 -7.11 21.44 -23.86
N ARG A 129 -6.95 21.14 -25.16
CA ARG A 129 -6.25 22.01 -26.11
C ARG A 129 -6.97 23.35 -26.28
N ARG A 130 -8.30 23.34 -26.39
CA ARG A 130 -9.12 24.55 -26.56
C ARG A 130 -9.02 25.47 -25.33
N GLU A 131 -9.10 24.89 -24.14
CA GLU A 131 -8.94 25.64 -22.88
C GLU A 131 -7.54 26.24 -22.76
N GLY A 132 -6.49 25.48 -23.11
CA GLY A 132 -5.11 25.96 -23.09
C GLY A 132 -4.84 27.14 -24.05
N LEU A 133 -5.61 27.26 -25.15
CA LEU A 133 -5.56 28.42 -26.05
C LEU A 133 -6.32 29.61 -25.46
N ALA A 134 -7.50 29.39 -24.90
CA ALA A 134 -8.32 30.44 -24.27
C ALA A 134 -7.59 31.09 -23.08
N ASN A 135 -6.94 30.31 -22.21
CA ASN A 135 -6.15 30.84 -21.10
C ASN A 135 -4.94 31.67 -21.57
N ARG A 136 -4.38 31.32 -22.74
CA ARG A 136 -3.25 32.06 -23.34
C ARG A 136 -3.70 33.41 -23.87
N THR A 137 -4.91 33.51 -24.41
CA THR A 137 -5.50 34.78 -24.87
C THR A 137 -6.05 35.64 -23.73
N ALA A 138 -6.38 35.02 -22.59
CA ALA A 138 -6.95 35.70 -21.43
C ALA A 138 -5.91 36.18 -20.39
N SER A 139 -4.60 36.01 -20.64
CA SER A 139 -3.54 36.60 -19.81
C SER A 139 -3.13 37.98 -20.37
N PRO A 140 -3.68 39.10 -19.88
CA PRO A 140 -3.13 40.41 -20.19
C PRO A 140 -1.82 40.63 -19.42
N GLU A 141 -0.79 40.95 -20.18
CA GLU A 141 0.25 41.95 -19.86
C GLU A 141 1.12 41.71 -18.60
N SER A 142 2.30 41.14 -18.88
CA SER A 142 3.60 41.58 -18.35
C SER A 142 3.55 42.80 -17.43
N THR A 143 3.75 42.60 -16.13
CA THR A 143 4.04 43.68 -15.18
C THR A 143 5.28 44.46 -15.61
N PRO A 144 5.20 45.77 -15.88
CA PRO A 144 6.39 46.55 -16.18
C PRO A 144 7.20 46.72 -14.89
N SER A 145 8.46 46.27 -14.96
CA SER A 145 9.52 46.51 -14.00
C SER A 145 9.59 48.00 -13.65
N LYS A 146 9.41 48.36 -12.36
CA LYS A 146 9.69 49.70 -11.86
C LYS A 146 11.19 49.96 -11.99
N ARG A 147 11.57 50.64 -13.07
CA ARG A 147 12.87 51.27 -13.27
C ARG A 147 13.02 52.39 -12.23
N ASN A 148 13.87 52.18 -11.22
CA ASN A 148 14.39 53.26 -10.39
C ASN A 148 15.27 54.14 -11.27
N GLU A 149 14.95 55.42 -11.37
CA GLU A 149 15.86 56.45 -11.90
C GLU A 149 16.64 57.12 -10.76
N PRO A 150 17.87 57.59 -11.03
CA PRO A 150 18.87 58.03 -10.05
C PRO A 150 18.59 59.38 -9.38
#